data_AF-A0AAV6D807-F1
#
_entry.id   AF-A0AAV6D807-F1
#
_cell.length_a   1.000
_cell.length_b   1.000
_cell.length_c   1.000
_cell.angle_alpha   90.00
_cell.angle_beta   90.00
_cell.angle_gamma   90.00
#
_symmetry.space_group_name_H-M   'P 1'
#
loop_
_entity.id
_entity.type
_entity.pdbx_description
1 polymer ?
#
loop_
_entity_poly.entity_id
_entity_poly.type
_entity_poly.pdbx_seq_one_letter_code
_entity_poly.pdbx_strand_id
1 'polypeptide(L)'
;MKILLASSEVHPFSKSGGLADMVAALGKALARAGHEARIVTPLYRGIREKFPEIKREDWQFDLPLGATRVQAGLFSLEVEKNLTVYFVDQPEFFDRAGYYLENEVSYSDNAGRFIFFSKCVTHLARYLPWQPDVVHVHDWQIGLVPALILNQQKNEGWGNPPPTCLTIHNLAYQGTFPANAFALTNLPPDFFTIERMEFFGQLNCLKAGIVFADAITTVSPRYAREIMTEEYGCALDDILRKRKDRFQGILNGVDYEEWNPAKDSFLKKPYSVARLAGKTVNKLALQKEVGLPENKNVPLFGTISRLAEQKGVDIQLGALEEMLSADIQFVLLGSGSAAYERGYHELARRFLNKAAVRVGYNEGLSHRIEAGSDFYLMPSRFEPSGLNQMYSLRYGAIPIVRATGGLDDSVIDLTEDAVRANGIKFHEYSNRALAKAIRKALAIYQQPELLRRYRQNGMKADFSWERTVGDYLKVYEAAKTSAPRQTFTLDKI
;
A
#
# COMPACT_ATOMS: atom_id res chain seq x y z
N MET A 1 13.30 20.21 -3.76
CA MET A 1 12.95 20.07 -2.33
C MET A 1 13.79 18.97 -1.72
N LYS A 2 14.01 19.07 -0.42
CA LYS A 2 14.60 18.08 0.46
C LYS A 2 13.47 17.40 1.23
N ILE A 3 13.17 16.15 0.92
CA ILE A 3 12.00 15.43 1.46
C ILE A 3 12.47 14.26 2.33
N LEU A 4 12.15 14.31 3.63
CA LEU A 4 12.40 13.21 4.56
C LEU A 4 11.17 12.31 4.65
N LEU A 5 11.20 11.19 3.94
CA LEU A 5 10.21 10.12 4.05
C LEU A 5 10.50 9.27 5.28
N ALA A 6 9.48 8.83 5.99
CA ALA A 6 9.63 7.88 7.09
C ALA A 6 8.55 6.81 7.04
N SER A 7 9.00 5.56 7.01
CA SER A 7 8.14 4.38 6.93
C SER A 7 8.69 3.30 7.85
N SER A 8 7.80 2.44 8.35
CA SER A 8 8.23 1.26 9.07
C SER A 8 8.83 0.21 8.14
N GLU A 9 8.57 0.26 6.84
CA GLU A 9 9.08 -0.71 5.87
C GLU A 9 9.39 -0.07 4.52
N VAL A 10 10.39 -0.60 3.82
CA VAL A 10 10.89 -0.09 2.53
C VAL A 10 11.45 -1.24 1.70
N HIS A 11 10.94 -1.43 0.49
CA HIS A 11 11.49 -2.42 -0.46
C HIS A 11 12.83 -1.92 -1.03
N PRO A 12 13.87 -2.77 -1.21
CA PRO A 12 13.91 -4.23 -0.99
C PRO A 12 14.35 -4.67 0.43
N PHE A 13 14.48 -3.74 1.38
CA PHE A 13 15.05 -4.02 2.70
C PHE A 13 14.08 -4.75 3.65
N SER A 14 12.82 -4.32 3.68
CA SER A 14 11.75 -4.89 4.53
C SER A 14 10.41 -4.76 3.83
N LYS A 15 9.59 -5.82 3.85
CA LYS A 15 8.30 -5.86 3.15
C LYS A 15 7.34 -6.89 3.75
N SER A 16 6.18 -6.42 4.18
CA SER A 16 5.01 -7.17 4.66
C SER A 16 3.78 -6.90 3.80
N GLY A 17 3.78 -5.81 3.02
CA GLY A 17 2.70 -5.41 2.13
C GLY A 17 3.09 -4.26 1.21
N GLY A 18 2.09 -3.63 0.58
CA GLY A 18 2.29 -2.61 -0.45
C GLY A 18 2.83 -1.26 0.04
N LEU A 19 2.83 -1.01 1.36
CA LEU A 19 3.46 0.18 1.96
C LEU A 19 4.93 0.29 1.56
N ALA A 20 5.67 -0.83 1.70
CA ALA A 20 7.10 -0.88 1.42
C ALA A 20 7.43 -0.56 -0.04
N ASP A 21 6.62 -1.05 -0.97
CA ASP A 21 6.76 -0.80 -2.40
C ASP A 21 6.46 0.67 -2.72
N MET A 22 5.38 1.20 -2.14
CA MET A 22 4.95 2.58 -2.34
C MET A 22 6.03 3.58 -1.93
N VAL A 23 6.58 3.44 -0.71
CA VAL A 23 7.55 4.39 -0.17
C VAL A 23 8.85 4.34 -0.96
N ALA A 24 9.31 3.13 -1.33
CA ALA A 24 10.49 2.96 -2.16
C ALA A 24 10.29 3.64 -3.52
N ALA A 25 9.19 3.35 -4.20
CA ALA A 25 8.92 3.88 -5.54
C ALA A 25 8.68 5.39 -5.54
N LEU A 26 7.98 5.94 -4.54
CA LEU A 26 7.84 7.39 -4.35
C LEU A 26 9.21 8.05 -4.14
N GLY A 27 10.08 7.47 -3.30
CA GLY A 27 11.43 7.97 -3.07
C GLY A 27 12.27 8.04 -4.35
N LYS A 28 12.26 6.96 -5.16
CA LYS A 28 12.93 6.94 -6.47
C LYS A 28 12.36 8.00 -7.42
N ALA A 29 11.04 8.09 -7.51
CA ALA A 29 10.39 9.02 -8.43
C ALA A 29 10.64 10.49 -8.04
N LEU A 30 10.69 10.81 -6.73
CA LEU A 30 11.10 12.13 -6.24
C LEU A 30 12.55 12.43 -6.61
N ALA A 31 13.46 11.47 -6.42
CA ALA A 31 14.88 11.62 -6.77
C ALA A 31 15.08 11.88 -8.28
N ARG A 32 14.37 11.12 -9.12
CA ARG A 32 14.37 11.25 -10.58
C ARG A 32 13.74 12.55 -11.06
N ALA A 33 12.76 13.09 -10.31
CA ALA A 33 12.20 14.42 -10.54
C ALA A 33 13.16 15.57 -10.12
N GLY A 34 14.37 15.25 -9.65
CA GLY A 34 15.39 16.24 -9.29
C GLY A 34 15.29 16.75 -7.85
N HIS A 35 14.53 16.07 -6.99
CA HIS A 35 14.49 16.37 -5.57
C HIS A 35 15.48 15.51 -4.80
N GLU A 36 15.84 15.93 -3.59
CA GLU A 36 16.65 15.13 -2.68
C GLU A 36 15.69 14.40 -1.74
N ALA A 37 15.66 13.07 -1.82
CA ALA A 37 14.83 12.22 -1.00
C ALA A 37 15.69 11.44 0.00
N ARG A 38 15.27 11.44 1.26
CA ARG A 38 15.85 10.61 2.32
C ARG A 38 14.76 9.77 2.93
N ILE A 39 14.92 8.45 3.00
CA ILE A 39 13.95 7.55 3.63
C ILE A 39 14.51 7.08 4.97
N VAL A 40 13.75 7.19 6.05
CA VAL A 40 14.12 6.62 7.35
C VAL A 40 13.27 5.38 7.61
N THR A 41 13.91 4.27 7.93
CA THR A 41 13.28 2.97 8.25
C THR A 41 14.02 2.30 9.43
N PRO A 42 13.41 1.36 10.16
CA PRO A 42 14.13 0.55 11.13
C PRO A 42 15.14 -0.40 10.45
N LEU A 43 16.24 -0.69 11.13
CA LEU A 43 17.17 -1.73 10.73
C LEU A 43 16.70 -3.09 11.27
N TYR A 44 15.86 -3.79 10.51
CA TYR A 44 15.42 -5.14 10.88
C TYR A 44 16.49 -6.21 10.70
N ARG A 45 16.31 -7.32 11.41
CA ARG A 45 17.11 -8.56 11.30
C ARG A 45 17.37 -8.94 9.84
N GLY A 46 18.62 -9.26 9.52
CA GLY A 46 18.99 -9.79 8.20
C GLY A 46 19.26 -8.73 7.13
N ILE A 47 18.97 -7.44 7.38
CA ILE A 47 19.17 -6.38 6.38
C ILE A 47 20.67 -6.17 6.10
N ARG A 48 21.52 -6.09 7.14
CA ARG A 48 22.96 -5.83 6.94
C ARG A 48 23.68 -6.97 6.25
N GLU A 49 23.23 -8.21 6.49
CA GLU A 49 23.78 -9.41 5.86
C GLU A 49 23.44 -9.45 4.36
N LYS A 50 22.24 -8.98 3.99
CA LYS A 50 21.80 -8.93 2.59
C LYS A 50 22.36 -7.72 1.81
N PHE A 51 22.63 -6.63 2.51
CA PHE A 51 23.09 -5.37 1.93
C PHE A 51 24.39 -4.91 2.63
N PRO A 52 25.54 -5.53 2.31
CA PRO A 52 26.82 -5.23 2.96
C PRO A 52 27.33 -3.81 2.69
N GLU A 53 26.77 -3.15 1.66
CA GLU A 53 27.04 -1.76 1.29
C GLU A 53 26.56 -0.75 2.33
N ILE A 54 25.67 -1.16 3.25
CA ILE A 54 25.10 -0.30 4.30
C ILE A 54 26.20 0.13 5.27
N LYS A 55 26.41 1.44 5.39
CA LYS A 55 27.48 2.04 6.19
C LYS A 55 26.95 2.55 7.51
N ARG A 56 27.75 2.39 8.57
CA ARG A 56 27.45 3.01 9.85
C ARG A 56 27.75 4.50 9.76
N GLU A 57 26.81 5.32 10.22
CA GLU A 57 27.01 6.75 10.37
C GLU A 57 27.63 7.05 11.74
N ASP A 58 28.40 8.14 11.83
CA ASP A 58 28.83 8.71 13.11
C ASP A 58 27.67 9.50 13.73
N TRP A 59 26.61 8.76 14.07
CA TRP A 59 25.38 9.30 14.63
C TRP A 59 24.84 8.33 15.67
N GLN A 60 24.54 8.87 16.85
CA GLN A 60 23.94 8.11 17.94
C GLN A 60 22.71 8.82 18.45
N PHE A 61 21.67 8.04 18.72
CA PHE A 61 20.50 8.48 19.43
C PHE A 61 20.67 8.14 20.90
N ASP A 62 20.30 9.09 21.76
CA ASP A 62 20.05 8.85 23.18
C ASP A 62 18.81 9.67 23.55
N LEU A 63 17.65 9.01 23.50
CA LEU A 63 16.34 9.67 23.55
C LEU A 63 15.49 9.14 24.70
N PRO A 64 14.68 9.99 25.36
CA PRO A 64 13.79 9.53 26.42
C PRO A 64 12.64 8.69 25.85
N LEU A 65 12.28 7.63 26.58
CA LEU A 65 11.12 6.77 26.31
C LEU A 65 10.40 6.52 27.65
N GLY A 66 9.51 7.43 28.02
CA GLY A 66 8.91 7.42 29.35
C GLY A 66 9.93 7.79 30.42
N ALA A 67 10.12 6.91 31.42
CA ALA A 67 11.06 7.14 32.51
C ALA A 67 12.50 6.70 32.19
N THR A 68 12.73 6.01 31.06
CA THR A 68 14.05 5.53 30.66
C THR A 68 14.60 6.31 29.47
N ARG A 69 15.87 6.07 29.14
CA ARG A 69 16.50 6.52 27.90
C ARG A 69 16.87 5.30 27.07
N VAL A 70 16.70 5.40 25.76
CA VAL A 70 17.00 4.33 24.82
C VAL A 70 18.03 4.85 23.82
N GLN A 71 19.06 4.03 23.59
CA GLN A 71 20.11 4.32 22.63
C GLN A 71 19.86 3.59 21.31
N ALA A 72 20.27 4.19 20.20
CA ALA A 72 20.27 3.56 18.90
C ALA A 72 21.39 4.12 18.01
N GLY A 73 21.80 3.34 17.01
CA GLY A 73 22.69 3.77 15.94
C GLY A 73 21.94 4.23 14.70
N LEU A 74 22.68 4.82 13.76
CA LEU A 74 22.20 5.12 12.42
C LEU A 74 23.13 4.46 11.40
N PHE A 75 22.53 3.86 10.38
CA PHE A 75 23.23 3.42 9.18
C PHE A 75 22.64 4.12 7.96
N SER A 76 23.37 4.14 6.86
CA SER A 76 22.88 4.69 5.60
C SER A 76 23.28 3.85 4.39
N LEU A 77 22.53 4.03 3.32
CA LEU A 77 22.84 3.55 1.97
C LEU A 77 22.33 4.57 0.95
N GLU A 78 23.21 5.07 0.08
CA GLU A 78 22.80 5.77 -1.13
C GLU A 78 22.36 4.74 -2.16
N VAL A 79 21.06 4.71 -2.47
CA VAL A 79 20.46 3.72 -3.38
C VAL A 79 20.61 4.16 -4.83
N GLU A 80 20.44 5.46 -5.08
CA GLU A 80 20.74 6.13 -6.33
C GLU A 80 21.00 7.61 -6.05
N LYS A 81 21.44 8.35 -7.08
CA LYS A 81 21.68 9.79 -6.95
C LYS A 81 20.44 10.49 -6.38
N ASN A 82 20.65 11.30 -5.35
CA ASN A 82 19.61 12.03 -4.61
C ASN A 82 18.63 11.15 -3.79
N LEU A 83 18.89 9.85 -3.63
CA LEU A 83 18.11 8.96 -2.77
C LEU A 83 18.99 8.24 -1.75
N THR A 84 18.86 8.62 -0.49
CA THR A 84 19.54 7.94 0.63
C THR A 84 18.53 7.28 1.55
N VAL A 85 18.80 6.05 1.96
CA VAL A 85 18.02 5.36 3.00
C VAL A 85 18.82 5.34 4.29
N TYR A 86 18.21 5.78 5.37
CA TYR A 86 18.71 5.73 6.73
C TYR A 86 18.02 4.61 7.50
N PHE A 87 18.81 3.84 8.24
CA PHE A 87 18.35 2.73 9.04
C PHE A 87 18.60 3.00 10.53
N VAL A 88 17.54 3.04 11.33
CA VAL A 88 17.65 3.18 12.79
C VAL A 88 17.96 1.82 13.40
N ASP A 89 19.15 1.69 13.97
CA ASP A 89 19.66 0.46 14.57
C ASP A 89 19.37 0.42 16.08
N GLN A 90 18.31 -0.28 16.45
CA GLN A 90 17.97 -0.60 17.83
C GLN A 90 17.63 -2.11 17.89
N PRO A 91 18.61 -2.98 18.18
CA PRO A 91 18.43 -4.43 18.05
C PRO A 91 17.33 -5.00 18.97
N GLU A 92 17.16 -4.50 20.19
CA GLU A 92 16.11 -4.98 21.10
C GLU A 92 14.69 -4.80 20.51
N PHE A 93 14.51 -3.76 19.71
CA PHE A 93 13.26 -3.45 19.02
C PHE A 93 13.16 -4.09 17.64
N PHE A 94 14.25 -4.18 16.87
CA PHE A 94 14.17 -4.50 15.43
C PHE A 94 14.89 -5.76 14.99
N ASP A 95 15.79 -6.33 15.81
CA ASP A 95 16.40 -7.63 15.55
C ASP A 95 15.45 -8.77 15.97
N ARG A 96 14.34 -8.91 15.24
CA ARG A 96 13.26 -9.88 15.52
C ARG A 96 12.84 -10.66 14.27
N ALA A 97 12.09 -11.73 14.47
CA ALA A 97 11.60 -12.57 13.38
C ALA A 97 10.56 -11.87 12.50
N GLY A 98 9.70 -11.04 13.10
CA GLY A 98 8.69 -10.26 12.38
C GLY A 98 8.78 -8.76 12.65
N TYR A 99 8.08 -7.97 11.82
CA TYR A 99 8.07 -6.51 11.95
C TYR A 99 7.12 -6.04 13.07
N TYR A 100 5.90 -6.59 13.12
CA TYR A 100 4.86 -6.21 14.09
C TYR A 100 4.31 -7.39 14.90
N LEU A 101 4.32 -8.57 14.28
CA LEU A 101 3.73 -9.80 14.79
C LEU A 101 4.79 -10.91 14.80
N GLU A 102 4.65 -11.86 15.71
CA GLU A 102 5.34 -13.16 15.70
C GLU A 102 4.29 -14.24 15.88
N ASN A 103 4.25 -15.21 14.96
CA ASN A 103 3.22 -16.27 14.96
C ASN A 103 1.79 -15.69 15.09
N GLU A 104 1.49 -14.65 14.31
CA GLU A 104 0.21 -13.92 14.29
C GLU A 104 -0.14 -13.11 15.57
N VAL A 105 0.74 -13.13 16.58
CA VAL A 105 0.55 -12.36 17.82
C VAL A 105 1.34 -11.06 17.75
N SER A 106 0.70 -9.94 18.08
CA SER A 106 1.38 -8.64 18.14
C SER A 106 2.44 -8.60 19.22
N TYR A 107 3.61 -8.03 18.91
CA TYR A 107 4.60 -7.71 19.92
C TYR A 107 4.00 -6.74 20.97
N SER A 108 4.07 -7.12 22.24
CA SER A 108 3.49 -6.37 23.36
C SER A 108 4.11 -4.99 23.54
N ASP A 109 5.35 -4.80 23.09
CA ASP A 109 6.11 -3.56 23.15
C ASP A 109 6.03 -2.72 21.87
N ASN A 110 5.13 -3.04 20.92
CA ASN A 110 4.93 -2.27 19.69
C ASN A 110 4.75 -0.76 19.94
N ALA A 111 4.05 -0.38 21.02
CA ALA A 111 3.95 1.02 21.42
C ALA A 111 5.35 1.65 21.61
N GLY A 112 6.19 1.06 22.46
CA GLY A 112 7.53 1.55 22.75
C GLY A 112 8.43 1.60 21.50
N ARG A 113 8.41 0.54 20.69
CA ARG A 113 9.22 0.41 19.46
C ARG A 113 8.95 1.57 18.49
N PHE A 114 7.68 1.81 18.17
CA PHE A 114 7.29 2.78 17.15
C PHE A 114 7.19 4.22 17.69
N ILE A 115 6.96 4.40 19.00
CA ILE A 115 7.14 5.70 19.67
C ILE A 115 8.62 6.11 19.63
N PHE A 116 9.53 5.19 19.98
CA PHE A 116 10.96 5.47 19.90
C PHE A 116 11.41 5.76 18.47
N PHE A 117 10.95 4.97 17.49
CA PHE A 117 11.26 5.23 16.08
C PHE A 117 10.75 6.61 15.61
N SER A 118 9.54 7.00 15.99
CA SER A 118 8.99 8.34 15.72
C SER A 118 9.87 9.46 16.33
N LYS A 119 10.44 9.24 17.53
CA LYS A 119 11.39 10.17 18.15
C LYS A 119 12.71 10.24 17.37
N CYS A 120 13.24 9.11 16.89
CA CYS A 120 14.43 9.09 16.03
C CYS A 120 14.20 9.87 14.73
N VAL A 121 13.05 9.68 14.06
CA VAL A 121 12.68 10.43 12.85
C VAL A 121 12.59 11.93 13.13
N THR A 122 11.92 12.32 14.23
CA THR A 122 11.83 13.73 14.67
C THR A 122 13.21 14.32 14.95
N HIS A 123 14.07 13.56 15.61
CA HIS A 123 15.45 13.96 15.91
C HIS A 123 16.27 14.18 14.63
N LEU A 124 16.18 13.26 13.66
CA LEU A 124 16.83 13.41 12.35
C LEU A 124 16.30 14.64 11.60
N ALA A 125 14.98 14.85 11.60
CA ALA A 125 14.38 16.01 10.95
C ALA A 125 14.89 17.35 11.52
N ARG A 126 15.19 17.40 12.82
CA ARG A 126 15.70 18.61 13.48
C ARG A 126 17.20 18.82 13.32
N TYR A 127 18.00 17.75 13.43
CA TYR A 127 19.44 17.87 13.62
C TYR A 127 20.28 17.44 12.42
N LEU A 128 19.71 16.79 11.40
CA LEU A 128 20.46 16.52 10.18
C LEU A 128 20.89 17.85 9.54
N PRO A 129 22.18 18.02 9.20
CA PRO A 129 22.67 19.23 8.52
C PRO A 129 21.94 19.53 7.21
N TRP A 130 21.41 18.46 6.58
CA TRP A 130 20.65 18.52 5.35
C TRP A 130 19.37 19.36 5.47
N GLN A 131 18.70 19.35 6.63
CA GLN A 131 17.47 20.07 6.94
C GLN A 131 16.33 19.85 5.92
N PRO A 132 15.37 18.94 6.20
CA PRO A 132 14.24 18.72 5.30
C PRO A 132 13.39 19.97 5.08
N ASP A 133 12.89 20.14 3.85
CA ASP A 133 11.81 21.06 3.54
C ASP A 133 10.44 20.49 3.95
N VAL A 134 10.30 19.16 3.95
CA VAL A 134 9.08 18.43 4.32
C VAL A 134 9.44 17.11 5.01
N VAL A 135 8.67 16.73 6.03
CA VAL A 135 8.71 15.39 6.64
C VAL A 135 7.43 14.64 6.27
N HIS A 136 7.56 13.54 5.53
CA HIS A 136 6.42 12.75 5.07
C HIS A 136 6.42 11.38 5.77
N VAL A 137 5.41 11.14 6.58
CA VAL A 137 5.25 9.93 7.39
C VAL A 137 4.14 9.04 6.86
N HIS A 138 4.32 7.73 6.99
CA HIS A 138 3.36 6.74 6.50
C HIS A 138 2.81 5.89 7.66
N ASP A 139 1.48 5.88 7.77
CA ASP A 139 0.69 5.11 8.75
C ASP A 139 1.02 5.36 10.24
N TRP A 140 0.46 4.51 11.10
CA TRP A 140 0.44 4.68 12.55
C TRP A 140 1.83 4.55 13.20
N GLN A 141 2.71 3.76 12.60
CA GLN A 141 4.05 3.44 13.11
C GLN A 141 4.92 4.70 13.28
N ILE A 142 4.66 5.73 12.46
CA ILE A 142 5.34 7.02 12.48
C ILE A 142 4.34 8.18 12.59
N GLY A 143 3.08 7.87 12.91
CA GLY A 143 2.00 8.84 13.03
C GLY A 143 2.20 9.86 14.15
N LEU A 144 3.12 9.63 15.08
CA LEU A 144 3.43 10.54 16.19
C LEU A 144 4.37 11.68 15.83
N VAL A 145 5.11 11.59 14.72
CA VAL A 145 6.10 12.60 14.32
C VAL A 145 5.49 14.02 14.23
N PRO A 146 4.31 14.24 13.62
CA PRO A 146 3.71 15.57 13.61
C PRO A 146 3.45 16.16 15.01
N ALA A 147 3.01 15.33 15.96
CA ALA A 147 2.80 15.73 17.35
C ALA A 147 4.12 16.08 18.05
N LEU A 148 5.16 15.25 17.85
CA LEU A 148 6.49 15.44 18.42
C LEU A 148 7.14 16.73 17.89
N ILE A 149 7.07 16.97 16.57
CA ILE A 149 7.58 18.21 15.97
C ILE A 149 6.84 19.43 16.53
N LEU A 150 5.51 19.35 16.70
CA LEU A 150 4.72 20.45 17.30
C LEU A 150 5.15 20.73 18.74
N ASN A 151 5.39 19.69 19.54
CA ASN A 151 5.91 19.84 20.89
C ASN A 151 7.29 20.51 20.90
N GLN A 152 8.20 20.07 20.03
CA GLN A 152 9.54 20.66 19.94
C GLN A 152 9.51 22.12 19.49
N GLN A 153 8.56 22.48 18.63
CA GLN A 153 8.33 23.87 18.21
C GLN A 153 7.85 24.74 19.38
N LYS A 154 6.84 24.29 20.12
CA LYS A 154 6.21 25.08 21.19
C LYS A 154 7.03 25.13 22.47
N ASN A 155 7.68 24.03 22.81
CA ASN A 155 8.24 23.82 24.16
C ASN A 155 9.76 23.64 24.18
N GLU A 156 10.41 23.38 23.03
CA GLU A 156 11.85 23.07 22.97
C GLU A 156 12.64 23.97 22.02
N GLY A 157 12.05 25.08 21.56
CA GLY A 157 12.74 26.13 20.81
C GLY A 157 13.06 25.80 19.34
N TRP A 158 12.37 24.83 18.72
CA TRP A 158 12.51 24.62 17.27
C TRP A 158 11.71 25.68 16.50
N GLY A 159 12.35 26.81 16.17
CA GLY A 159 11.65 27.98 15.62
C GLY A 159 10.92 27.75 14.29
N ASN A 160 11.57 27.10 13.32
CA ASN A 160 11.01 26.86 11.98
C ASN A 160 11.12 25.37 11.60
N PRO A 161 10.28 24.50 12.18
CA PRO A 161 10.23 23.10 11.78
C PRO A 161 9.64 22.93 10.38
N PRO A 162 10.02 21.87 9.65
CA PRO A 162 9.39 21.53 8.38
C PRO A 162 7.91 21.15 8.58
N PRO A 163 7.03 21.46 7.62
CA PRO A 163 5.69 20.91 7.60
C PRO A 163 5.74 19.39 7.45
N THR A 164 4.66 18.76 7.89
CA THR A 164 4.48 17.31 7.90
C THR A 164 3.36 16.87 6.99
N CYS A 165 3.59 15.80 6.24
CA CYS A 165 2.57 15.10 5.47
C CYS A 165 2.36 13.71 6.06
N LEU A 166 1.13 13.32 6.36
CA LEU A 166 0.78 11.94 6.69
C LEU A 166 0.16 11.26 5.46
N THR A 167 0.62 10.07 5.08
CA THR A 167 -0.18 9.18 4.21
C THR A 167 -0.79 8.06 5.02
N ILE A 168 -2.10 7.88 4.86
CA ILE A 168 -2.87 6.75 5.39
C ILE A 168 -3.03 5.71 4.29
N HIS A 169 -2.40 4.54 4.43
CA HIS A 169 -2.54 3.43 3.49
C HIS A 169 -3.68 2.49 3.86
N ASN A 170 -3.99 2.39 5.15
CA ASN A 170 -5.07 1.56 5.63
C ASN A 170 -5.58 2.03 7.01
N LEU A 171 -6.83 2.49 7.04
CA LEU A 171 -7.45 3.01 8.27
C LEU A 171 -7.79 1.92 9.30
N ALA A 172 -7.78 0.64 8.91
CA ALA A 172 -8.06 -0.46 9.82
C ALA A 172 -6.92 -0.69 10.83
N TYR A 173 -5.68 -0.30 10.51
CA TYR A 173 -4.52 -0.44 11.40
C TYR A 173 -4.13 0.92 11.97
N GLN A 174 -4.59 1.22 13.19
CA GLN A 174 -4.50 2.57 13.76
C GLN A 174 -3.37 2.75 14.79
N GLY A 175 -2.74 1.66 15.22
CA GLY A 175 -1.75 1.72 16.31
C GLY A 175 -2.39 2.16 17.62
N THR A 176 -3.43 1.43 18.03
CA THR A 176 -4.17 1.71 19.26
C THR A 176 -3.57 0.96 20.44
N PHE A 177 -3.23 1.67 21.51
CA PHE A 177 -2.54 1.14 22.68
C PHE A 177 -3.21 1.61 23.98
N PRO A 178 -3.05 0.88 25.10
CA PRO A 178 -3.57 1.33 26.39
C PRO A 178 -3.08 2.75 26.76
N ALA A 179 -3.90 3.52 27.47
CA ALA A 179 -3.59 4.92 27.82
C ALA A 179 -2.21 5.12 28.48
N ASN A 180 -1.75 4.18 29.30
CA ASN A 180 -0.44 4.27 29.95
C ASN A 180 0.74 4.32 28.96
N ALA A 181 0.56 3.84 27.71
CA ALA A 181 1.56 3.94 26.66
C ALA A 181 1.83 5.40 26.26
N PHE A 182 0.89 6.34 26.52
CA PHE A 182 1.10 7.76 26.27
C PHE A 182 2.34 8.30 27.00
N ALA A 183 2.65 7.79 28.19
CA ALA A 183 3.83 8.21 28.95
C ALA A 183 5.14 7.99 28.17
N LEU A 184 5.20 6.98 27.31
CA LEU A 184 6.38 6.69 26.47
C LEU A 184 6.67 7.81 25.46
N THR A 185 5.66 8.60 25.08
CA THR A 185 5.83 9.72 24.14
C THR A 185 6.63 10.88 24.75
N ASN A 186 6.62 11.02 26.08
CA ASN A 186 7.10 12.20 26.81
C ASN A 186 6.43 13.52 26.37
N LEU A 187 5.26 13.45 25.73
CA LEU A 187 4.46 14.63 25.42
C LEU A 187 3.74 15.13 26.67
N PRO A 188 3.50 16.46 26.79
CA PRO A 188 2.71 16.99 27.89
C PRO A 188 1.27 16.45 27.89
N PRO A 189 0.60 16.37 29.06
CA PRO A 189 -0.74 15.79 29.18
C PRO A 189 -1.81 16.41 28.28
N ASP A 190 -1.65 17.67 27.88
CA ASP A 190 -2.60 18.35 27.00
C ASP A 190 -2.62 17.73 25.59
N PHE A 191 -1.64 16.92 25.18
CA PHE A 191 -1.68 16.15 23.94
C PHE A 191 -2.62 14.92 24.02
N PHE A 192 -2.99 14.47 25.22
CA PHE A 192 -3.85 13.31 25.43
C PHE A 192 -5.27 13.72 25.83
N THR A 193 -5.99 14.32 24.88
CA THR A 193 -7.41 14.67 25.00
C THR A 193 -8.22 14.05 23.86
N ILE A 194 -9.55 14.02 24.01
CA ILE A 194 -10.49 13.49 23.00
C ILE A 194 -10.31 14.22 21.67
N GLU A 195 -9.98 15.51 21.69
CA GLU A 195 -9.73 16.32 20.49
C GLU A 195 -8.39 16.00 19.84
N ARG A 196 -7.51 15.27 20.53
CA ARG A 196 -6.11 15.01 20.15
C ARG A 196 -5.82 13.51 20.05
N MET A 197 -4.95 12.96 20.89
CA MET A 197 -4.41 11.60 20.72
C MET A 197 -5.23 10.50 21.42
N GLU A 198 -6.14 10.87 22.32
CA GLU A 198 -6.99 9.92 23.03
C GLU A 198 -8.08 9.37 22.11
N PHE A 199 -8.43 8.09 22.27
CA PHE A 199 -9.44 7.40 21.47
C PHE A 199 -10.07 6.27 22.29
N PHE A 200 -11.26 6.49 22.85
CA PHE A 200 -12.00 5.52 23.69
C PHE A 200 -11.19 4.97 24.89
N GLY A 201 -10.55 5.87 25.63
CA GLY A 201 -9.66 5.60 26.77
C GLY A 201 -8.27 5.09 26.37
N GLN A 202 -7.92 5.11 25.08
CA GLN A 202 -6.68 4.54 24.55
C GLN A 202 -5.86 5.59 23.80
N LEU A 203 -4.57 5.33 23.62
CA LEU A 203 -3.70 6.08 22.72
C LEU A 203 -3.91 5.59 21.29
N ASN A 204 -4.12 6.51 20.34
CA ASN A 204 -4.21 6.17 18.92
C ASN A 204 -3.15 6.94 18.10
N CYS A 205 -2.13 6.23 17.63
CA CYS A 205 -1.00 6.83 16.94
C CYS A 205 -1.37 7.38 15.55
N LEU A 206 -2.29 6.72 14.83
CA LEU A 206 -2.76 7.23 13.54
C LEU A 206 -3.60 8.49 13.70
N LYS A 207 -4.48 8.52 14.72
CA LYS A 207 -5.25 9.71 15.08
C LYS A 207 -4.34 10.89 15.38
N ALA A 208 -3.25 10.68 16.11
CA ALA A 208 -2.26 11.72 16.35
C ALA A 208 -1.73 12.31 15.02
N GLY A 209 -1.39 11.46 14.06
CA GLY A 209 -0.95 11.90 12.74
C GLY A 209 -2.03 12.72 12.02
N ILE A 210 -3.28 12.25 12.02
CA ILE A 210 -4.42 12.96 11.41
C ILE A 210 -4.62 14.34 12.07
N VAL A 211 -4.54 14.41 13.40
CA VAL A 211 -4.79 15.65 14.16
C VAL A 211 -3.66 16.67 13.98
N PHE A 212 -2.40 16.25 13.86
CA PHE A 212 -1.26 17.16 13.93
C PHE A 212 -0.52 17.37 12.60
N ALA A 213 -0.74 16.55 11.58
CA ALA A 213 -0.08 16.73 10.28
C ALA A 213 -0.52 18.03 9.60
N ASP A 214 0.38 18.64 8.82
CA ASP A 214 0.09 19.86 8.07
C ASP A 214 -0.71 19.54 6.80
N ALA A 215 -0.43 18.39 6.19
CA ALA A 215 -1.18 17.79 5.09
C ALA A 215 -1.45 16.30 5.36
N ILE A 216 -2.55 15.79 4.82
CA ILE A 216 -2.95 14.39 4.93
C ILE A 216 -3.25 13.89 3.53
N THR A 217 -2.69 12.72 3.20
CA THR A 217 -3.01 12.02 1.97
C THR A 217 -3.48 10.60 2.26
N THR A 218 -4.19 10.01 1.31
CA THR A 218 -4.45 8.57 1.28
C THR A 218 -4.34 8.06 -0.15
N VAL A 219 -4.36 6.74 -0.32
CA VAL A 219 -3.86 6.06 -1.52
C VAL A 219 -4.85 6.00 -2.70
N SER A 220 -6.01 6.66 -2.61
CA SER A 220 -6.89 6.93 -3.77
C SER A 220 -7.96 8.01 -3.48
N PRO A 221 -8.40 8.78 -4.49
CA PRO A 221 -9.51 9.73 -4.37
C PRO A 221 -10.82 9.15 -3.85
N ARG A 222 -11.20 7.95 -4.31
CA ARG A 222 -12.41 7.25 -3.89
C ARG A 222 -12.28 6.81 -2.44
N TYR A 223 -11.17 6.21 -2.06
CA TYR A 223 -10.97 5.78 -0.68
C TYR A 223 -10.98 6.97 0.28
N ALA A 224 -10.40 8.12 -0.12
CA ALA A 224 -10.50 9.36 0.66
C ALA A 224 -11.96 9.76 0.94
N ARG A 225 -12.87 9.60 -0.03
CA ARG A 225 -14.30 9.84 0.18
C ARG A 225 -14.95 8.78 1.05
N GLU A 226 -14.62 7.51 0.83
CA GLU A 226 -15.20 6.37 1.55
C GLU A 226 -14.84 6.43 3.03
N ILE A 227 -13.58 6.65 3.40
CA ILE A 227 -13.17 6.65 4.82
C ILE A 227 -13.65 7.86 5.63
N MET A 228 -14.27 8.84 4.96
CA MET A 228 -15.00 9.92 5.63
C MET A 228 -16.45 9.55 5.95
N THR A 229 -16.90 8.32 5.66
CA THR A 229 -18.19 7.79 6.11
C THR A 229 -18.01 6.90 7.34
N GLU A 230 -19.04 6.78 8.16
CA GLU A 230 -19.02 5.91 9.35
C GLU A 230 -18.74 4.43 8.99
N GLU A 231 -19.27 3.97 7.85
CA GLU A 231 -19.12 2.58 7.37
C GLU A 231 -17.66 2.18 7.14
N TYR A 232 -16.83 3.08 6.59
CA TYR A 232 -15.43 2.77 6.23
C TYR A 232 -14.41 3.53 7.08
N GLY A 233 -14.86 4.47 7.91
CA GLY A 233 -13.99 5.38 8.65
C GLY A 233 -13.39 4.83 9.92
N CYS A 234 -13.75 3.61 10.34
CA CYS A 234 -13.18 2.96 11.52
C CYS A 234 -13.18 3.88 12.77
N ALA A 235 -14.26 4.65 12.97
CA ALA A 235 -14.45 5.67 14.01
C ALA A 235 -13.48 6.87 13.97
N LEU A 236 -12.74 7.04 12.88
CA LEU A 236 -11.92 8.22 12.57
C LEU A 236 -12.56 9.12 11.49
N ASP A 237 -13.73 8.77 10.98
CA ASP A 237 -14.43 9.52 9.94
C ASP A 237 -14.73 10.97 10.36
N ASP A 238 -15.15 11.19 11.61
CA ASP A 238 -15.41 12.52 12.15
C ASP A 238 -14.18 13.43 12.10
N ILE A 239 -13.03 12.92 12.53
CA ILE A 239 -11.79 13.71 12.53
C ILE A 239 -11.29 13.92 11.11
N LEU A 240 -11.43 12.95 10.22
CA LEU A 240 -11.10 13.09 8.80
C LEU A 240 -11.98 14.15 8.12
N ARG A 241 -13.29 14.17 8.41
CA ARG A 241 -14.21 15.22 7.91
C ARG A 241 -13.80 16.61 8.38
N LYS A 242 -13.40 16.74 9.65
CA LYS A 242 -12.90 18.01 10.22
C LYS A 242 -11.56 18.45 9.62
N ARG A 243 -10.81 17.53 9.03
CA ARG A 243 -9.51 17.75 8.37
C ARG A 243 -9.59 17.75 6.83
N LYS A 244 -10.79 17.79 6.27
CA LYS A 244 -11.04 17.66 4.82
C LYS A 244 -10.33 18.72 3.98
N ASP A 245 -10.13 19.92 4.51
CA ASP A 245 -9.40 21.03 3.87
C ASP A 245 -7.92 20.68 3.58
N ARG A 246 -7.36 19.75 4.35
CA ARG A 246 -5.97 19.29 4.25
C ARG A 246 -5.86 17.82 3.85
N PHE A 247 -6.96 17.19 3.44
CA PHE A 247 -7.02 15.75 3.16
C PHE A 247 -7.27 15.46 1.69
N GLN A 248 -6.33 14.76 1.04
CA GLN A 248 -6.40 14.45 -0.38
C GLN A 248 -6.14 12.96 -0.67
N GLY A 249 -6.97 12.36 -1.51
CA GLY A 249 -6.66 11.05 -2.10
C GLY A 249 -5.74 11.20 -3.31
N ILE A 250 -4.60 10.50 -3.30
CA ILE A 250 -3.65 10.39 -4.41
C ILE A 250 -3.54 8.92 -4.78
N LEU A 251 -3.93 8.58 -6.02
CA LEU A 251 -3.85 7.21 -6.50
C LEU A 251 -2.39 6.75 -6.55
N ASN A 252 -2.10 5.57 -6.03
CA ASN A 252 -0.75 5.00 -6.08
C ASN A 252 -0.24 4.85 -7.52
N GLY A 253 1.09 4.92 -7.66
CA GLY A 253 1.78 4.59 -8.90
C GLY A 253 2.20 3.12 -8.97
N VAL A 254 2.65 2.71 -10.15
CA VAL A 254 3.24 1.41 -10.47
C VAL A 254 4.69 1.63 -10.89
N ASP A 255 5.60 0.81 -10.36
CA ASP A 255 6.98 0.75 -10.84
C ASP A 255 7.02 -0.03 -12.17
N TYR A 256 7.13 0.70 -13.29
CA TYR A 256 7.23 0.12 -14.63
C TYR A 256 8.63 -0.42 -14.98
N GLU A 257 9.60 -0.38 -14.08
CA GLU A 257 10.83 -1.16 -14.21
C GLU A 257 10.60 -2.61 -13.80
N GLU A 258 9.79 -2.82 -12.76
CA GLU A 258 9.39 -4.14 -12.28
C GLU A 258 8.23 -4.72 -13.10
N TRP A 259 7.18 -3.93 -13.32
CA TRP A 259 5.93 -4.38 -13.96
C TRP A 259 5.88 -3.98 -15.44
N ASN A 260 6.62 -4.72 -16.27
CA ASN A 260 6.74 -4.43 -17.70
C ASN A 260 6.80 -5.68 -18.58
N PRO A 261 5.72 -6.03 -19.30
CA PRO A 261 5.69 -7.25 -20.11
C PRO A 261 6.72 -7.29 -21.25
N ALA A 262 7.35 -6.16 -21.60
CA ALA A 262 8.39 -6.11 -22.61
C ALA A 262 9.80 -6.45 -22.07
N LYS A 263 10.02 -6.34 -20.75
CA LYS A 263 11.33 -6.50 -20.09
C LYS A 263 11.32 -7.44 -18.89
N ASP A 264 10.15 -7.90 -18.47
CA ASP A 264 9.95 -8.79 -17.34
C ASP A 264 10.62 -10.15 -17.59
N SER A 265 11.62 -10.46 -16.76
CA SER A 265 12.47 -11.64 -16.84
C SER A 265 11.75 -12.93 -16.41
N PHE A 266 10.61 -12.83 -15.72
CA PHE A 266 9.83 -13.98 -15.32
C PHE A 266 8.97 -14.54 -16.46
N LEU A 267 8.82 -13.79 -17.56
CA LEU A 267 7.94 -14.17 -18.66
C LEU A 267 8.62 -15.12 -19.65
N LYS A 268 7.86 -16.09 -20.16
CA LYS A 268 8.34 -17.01 -21.19
C LYS A 268 8.61 -16.27 -22.51
N LYS A 269 7.79 -15.27 -22.82
CA LYS A 269 7.95 -14.44 -24.02
C LYS A 269 7.59 -12.98 -23.72
N PRO A 270 8.48 -12.01 -23.99
CA PRO A 270 8.14 -10.60 -23.84
C PRO A 270 7.10 -10.17 -24.89
N TYR A 271 6.28 -9.18 -24.54
CA TYR A 271 5.26 -8.61 -25.41
C TYR A 271 5.00 -7.13 -25.11
N SER A 272 4.25 -6.47 -25.99
CA SER A 272 3.87 -5.06 -25.81
C SER A 272 2.47 -4.81 -26.32
N VAL A 273 1.92 -3.62 -26.05
CA VAL A 273 0.60 -3.20 -26.54
C VAL A 273 0.46 -3.28 -28.07
N ALA A 274 1.56 -3.10 -28.80
CA ALA A 274 1.61 -3.22 -30.26
C ALA A 274 1.76 -4.67 -30.76
N ARG A 275 2.29 -5.56 -29.91
CA ARG A 275 2.64 -6.96 -30.28
C ARG A 275 2.21 -7.92 -29.16
N LEU A 276 0.93 -8.27 -29.12
CA LEU A 276 0.33 -9.10 -28.08
C LEU A 276 0.58 -10.61 -28.21
N ALA A 277 1.21 -11.08 -29.30
CA ALA A 277 1.40 -12.51 -29.56
C ALA A 277 2.13 -13.25 -28.42
N GLY A 278 3.06 -12.58 -27.72
CA GLY A 278 3.76 -13.15 -26.56
C GLY A 278 2.81 -13.43 -25.38
N LYS A 279 1.69 -12.69 -25.24
CA LYS A 279 0.70 -12.94 -24.19
C LYS A 279 0.09 -14.35 -24.30
N THR A 280 -0.26 -14.79 -25.50
CA THR A 280 -0.78 -16.15 -25.73
C THR A 280 0.25 -17.23 -25.38
N VAL A 281 1.53 -16.99 -25.65
CA VAL A 281 2.61 -17.91 -25.26
C VAL A 281 2.74 -18.00 -23.74
N ASN A 282 2.67 -16.87 -23.04
CA ASN A 282 2.69 -16.84 -21.58
C ASN A 282 1.48 -17.54 -20.96
N LYS A 283 0.29 -17.39 -21.56
CA LYS A 283 -0.93 -18.11 -21.14
C LYS A 283 -0.77 -19.62 -21.21
N LEU A 284 -0.32 -20.16 -22.35
CA LEU A 284 -0.12 -21.60 -22.53
C LEU A 284 0.97 -22.12 -21.57
N ALA A 285 2.06 -21.37 -21.41
CA ALA A 285 3.11 -21.71 -20.47
C ALA A 285 2.61 -21.76 -19.02
N LEU A 286 1.78 -20.80 -18.61
CA LEU A 286 1.17 -20.78 -17.28
C LEU A 286 0.20 -21.95 -17.08
N GLN A 287 -0.68 -22.22 -18.06
CA GLN A 287 -1.58 -23.39 -18.02
C GLN A 287 -0.79 -24.67 -17.77
N LYS A 288 0.28 -24.89 -18.54
CA LYS A 288 1.18 -26.03 -18.37
C LYS A 288 1.82 -26.08 -16.99
N GLU A 289 2.40 -24.96 -16.53
CA GLU A 289 3.09 -24.86 -15.24
C GLU A 289 2.16 -25.19 -14.06
N VAL A 290 0.91 -24.73 -14.12
CA VAL A 290 -0.05 -24.93 -13.03
C VAL A 290 -0.85 -26.23 -13.14
N GLY A 291 -0.66 -27.00 -14.22
CA GLY A 291 -1.28 -28.30 -14.45
C GLY A 291 -2.67 -28.24 -15.10
N LEU A 292 -3.03 -27.11 -15.72
CA LEU A 292 -4.27 -26.96 -16.47
C LEU A 292 -4.08 -27.39 -17.93
N PRO A 293 -5.14 -27.86 -18.63
CA PRO A 293 -5.09 -28.13 -20.06
C PRO A 293 -4.63 -26.90 -20.86
N GLU A 294 -3.62 -27.07 -21.69
CA GLU A 294 -3.10 -26.03 -22.59
C GLU A 294 -4.15 -25.72 -23.69
N ASN A 295 -4.87 -24.61 -23.55
CA ASN A 295 -5.86 -24.19 -24.53
C ASN A 295 -5.92 -22.66 -24.63
N LYS A 296 -5.47 -22.14 -25.77
CA LYS A 296 -5.48 -20.69 -26.06
C LYS A 296 -6.89 -20.10 -26.14
N ASN A 297 -7.90 -20.92 -26.46
CA ASN A 297 -9.28 -20.48 -26.70
C ASN A 297 -10.14 -20.46 -25.42
N VAL A 298 -9.69 -21.06 -24.32
CA VAL A 298 -10.41 -21.05 -23.03
C VAL A 298 -9.95 -19.86 -22.20
N PRO A 299 -10.82 -18.92 -21.78
CA PRO A 299 -10.42 -17.77 -20.99
C PRO A 299 -9.84 -18.19 -19.64
N LEU A 300 -8.69 -17.62 -19.28
CA LEU A 300 -8.02 -17.85 -18.01
C LEU A 300 -8.22 -16.65 -17.08
N PHE A 301 -8.77 -16.92 -15.90
CA PHE A 301 -8.98 -15.95 -14.82
C PHE A 301 -7.91 -16.11 -13.74
N GLY A 302 -7.23 -15.02 -13.39
CA GLY A 302 -6.19 -14.99 -12.37
C GLY A 302 -6.63 -14.30 -11.09
N THR A 303 -6.04 -14.71 -9.96
CA THR A 303 -6.09 -13.97 -8.69
C THR A 303 -4.79 -14.17 -7.94
N ILE A 304 -4.21 -13.07 -7.45
CA ILE A 304 -3.09 -13.07 -6.51
C ILE A 304 -3.53 -12.26 -5.30
N SER A 305 -3.67 -12.88 -4.13
CA SER A 305 -4.20 -12.18 -2.96
C SER A 305 -3.82 -12.83 -1.63
N ARG A 306 -3.79 -12.01 -0.57
CA ARG A 306 -3.99 -12.52 0.78
C ARG A 306 -5.40 -13.10 0.89
N LEU A 307 -5.55 -14.25 1.51
CA LEU A 307 -6.84 -14.92 1.69
C LEU A 307 -7.47 -14.45 2.99
N ALA A 308 -8.14 -13.29 2.91
CA ALA A 308 -8.83 -12.64 4.01
C ALA A 308 -10.21 -12.14 3.56
N GLU A 309 -11.14 -11.99 4.50
CA GLU A 309 -12.51 -11.52 4.21
C GLU A 309 -12.51 -10.19 3.46
N GLN A 310 -11.63 -9.26 3.85
CA GLN A 310 -11.39 -7.98 3.18
C GLN A 310 -11.22 -8.10 1.66
N LYS A 311 -10.64 -9.20 1.18
CA LYS A 311 -10.30 -9.43 -0.23
C LYS A 311 -11.43 -10.06 -1.05
N GLY A 312 -12.59 -10.34 -0.45
CA GLY A 312 -13.75 -10.86 -1.18
C GLY A 312 -13.70 -12.36 -1.44
N VAL A 313 -12.95 -13.11 -0.63
CA VAL A 313 -12.71 -14.55 -0.84
C VAL A 313 -14.00 -15.36 -0.79
N ASP A 314 -14.89 -15.03 0.14
CA ASP A 314 -16.20 -15.66 0.32
C ASP A 314 -17.07 -15.52 -0.95
N ILE A 315 -17.20 -14.31 -1.49
CA ILE A 315 -17.98 -14.09 -2.71
C ILE A 315 -17.30 -14.62 -3.96
N GLN A 316 -15.95 -14.68 -3.97
CA GLN A 316 -15.20 -15.28 -5.07
C GLN A 316 -15.40 -16.79 -5.16
N LEU A 317 -15.26 -17.49 -4.03
CA LEU A 317 -15.52 -18.94 -3.96
C LEU A 317 -16.94 -19.25 -4.43
N GLY A 318 -17.94 -18.56 -3.90
CA GLY A 318 -19.33 -18.76 -4.29
C GLY A 318 -19.60 -18.47 -5.77
N ALA A 319 -18.96 -17.45 -6.36
CA ALA A 319 -19.10 -17.17 -7.79
C ALA A 319 -18.42 -18.23 -8.66
N LEU A 320 -17.24 -18.71 -8.24
CA LEU A 320 -16.48 -19.73 -8.99
C LEU A 320 -17.15 -21.10 -8.96
N GLU A 321 -17.87 -21.46 -7.88
CA GLU A 321 -18.67 -22.69 -7.84
C GLU A 321 -19.68 -22.77 -8.98
N GLU A 322 -20.31 -21.64 -9.32
CA GLU A 322 -21.22 -21.54 -10.46
C GLU A 322 -20.44 -21.45 -11.79
N MET A 323 -19.45 -20.57 -11.85
CA MET A 323 -18.82 -20.20 -13.12
C MET A 323 -17.89 -21.27 -13.69
N LEU A 324 -17.32 -22.15 -12.87
CA LEU A 324 -16.47 -23.27 -13.34
C LEU A 324 -17.26 -24.36 -14.07
N SER A 325 -18.60 -24.34 -14.04
CA SER A 325 -19.42 -25.16 -14.93
C SER A 325 -19.30 -24.72 -16.39
N ALA A 326 -19.03 -23.44 -16.66
CA ALA A 326 -18.73 -22.93 -18.01
C ALA A 326 -17.31 -23.28 -18.46
N ASP A 327 -17.00 -23.10 -19.75
CA ASP A 327 -15.66 -23.38 -20.29
C ASP A 327 -14.67 -22.24 -19.98
N ILE A 328 -14.23 -22.22 -18.72
CA ILE A 328 -13.27 -21.26 -18.17
C ILE A 328 -12.19 -21.99 -17.39
N GLN A 329 -11.05 -21.33 -17.21
CA GLN A 329 -10.01 -21.75 -16.28
C GLN A 329 -9.74 -20.67 -15.23
N PHE A 330 -9.30 -21.09 -14.06
CA PHE A 330 -8.99 -20.23 -12.92
C PHE A 330 -7.65 -20.62 -12.29
N VAL A 331 -6.85 -19.63 -11.93
CA VAL A 331 -5.60 -19.80 -11.19
C VAL A 331 -5.55 -18.85 -10.00
N LEU A 332 -5.23 -19.39 -8.82
CA LEU A 332 -5.01 -18.64 -7.59
C LEU A 332 -3.57 -18.83 -7.09
N LEU A 333 -2.95 -17.71 -6.73
CA LEU A 333 -1.76 -17.66 -5.87
C LEU A 333 -2.08 -16.85 -4.60
N GLY A 334 -1.93 -17.43 -3.42
CA GLY A 334 -2.21 -16.69 -2.19
C GLY A 334 -2.15 -17.52 -0.93
N SER A 335 -2.05 -16.86 0.21
CA SER A 335 -2.13 -17.49 1.54
C SER A 335 -2.92 -16.61 2.51
N GLY A 336 -3.44 -17.21 3.57
CA GLY A 336 -4.16 -16.50 4.62
C GLY A 336 -4.92 -17.44 5.53
N SER A 337 -6.21 -17.18 5.76
CA SER A 337 -7.03 -18.01 6.65
C SER A 337 -7.07 -19.46 6.15
N ALA A 338 -6.77 -20.40 7.06
CA ALA A 338 -6.81 -21.83 6.78
C ALA A 338 -8.19 -22.29 6.27
N ALA A 339 -9.28 -21.63 6.68
CA ALA A 339 -10.62 -21.95 6.18
C ALA A 339 -10.78 -21.61 4.68
N TYR A 340 -10.23 -20.46 4.27
CA TYR A 340 -10.27 -20.04 2.87
C TYR A 340 -9.33 -20.86 1.99
N GLU A 341 -8.13 -21.19 2.49
CA GLU A 341 -7.21 -22.10 1.79
C GLU A 341 -7.86 -23.47 1.52
N ARG A 342 -8.54 -24.04 2.53
CA ARG A 342 -9.31 -25.28 2.36
C ARG A 342 -10.40 -25.14 1.29
N GLY A 343 -11.18 -24.04 1.32
CA GLY A 343 -12.23 -23.80 0.35
C GLY A 343 -11.72 -23.79 -1.11
N TYR A 344 -10.61 -23.11 -1.38
CA TYR A 344 -10.02 -23.11 -2.72
C TYR A 344 -9.44 -24.48 -3.11
N HIS A 345 -8.82 -25.21 -2.17
CA HIS A 345 -8.34 -26.56 -2.44
C HIS A 345 -9.48 -27.52 -2.78
N GLU A 346 -10.62 -27.45 -2.08
CA GLU A 346 -11.82 -28.23 -2.38
C GLU A 346 -12.40 -27.87 -3.75
N LEU A 347 -12.45 -26.59 -4.09
CA LEU A 347 -12.84 -26.11 -5.42
C LEU A 347 -11.92 -26.71 -6.51
N ALA A 348 -10.60 -26.65 -6.33
CA ALA A 348 -9.64 -27.20 -7.28
C ALA A 348 -9.76 -28.73 -7.44
N ARG A 349 -10.03 -29.47 -6.35
CA ARG A 349 -10.28 -30.92 -6.42
C ARG A 349 -11.55 -31.26 -7.19
N ARG A 350 -12.61 -30.47 -7.05
CA ARG A 350 -13.88 -30.67 -7.79
C ARG A 350 -13.74 -30.33 -9.27
N PHE A 351 -12.84 -29.41 -9.61
CA PHE A 351 -12.66 -28.88 -10.96
C PHE A 351 -11.20 -29.01 -11.45
N LEU A 352 -10.63 -30.22 -11.38
CA LEU A 352 -9.19 -30.50 -11.64
C LEU A 352 -8.64 -29.90 -12.94
N ASN A 353 -9.42 -29.93 -14.02
CA ASN A 353 -8.99 -29.44 -15.33
C ASN A 353 -9.32 -27.96 -15.57
N LYS A 354 -9.86 -27.26 -14.56
CA LYS A 354 -10.31 -25.87 -14.66
C LYS A 354 -9.81 -24.96 -13.55
N ALA A 355 -9.43 -25.47 -12.39
CA ALA A 355 -8.97 -24.64 -11.27
C ALA A 355 -7.63 -25.12 -10.72
N ALA A 356 -6.66 -24.21 -10.64
CA ALA A 356 -5.36 -24.45 -10.03
C ALA A 356 -5.13 -23.48 -8.85
N VAL A 357 -4.67 -24.02 -7.73
CA VAL A 357 -4.42 -23.25 -6.50
C VAL A 357 -2.98 -23.48 -6.05
N ARG A 358 -2.29 -22.39 -5.71
CA ARG A 358 -0.95 -22.39 -5.13
C ARG A 358 -0.98 -21.56 -3.85
N VAL A 359 -0.77 -22.23 -2.72
CA VAL A 359 -0.73 -21.57 -1.41
C VAL A 359 0.66 -21.00 -1.15
N GLY A 360 0.69 -19.77 -0.65
CA GLY A 360 1.92 -19.03 -0.33
C GLY A 360 2.16 -17.85 -1.25
N TYR A 361 3.40 -17.37 -1.27
CA TYR A 361 3.85 -16.28 -2.12
C TYR A 361 4.98 -16.76 -3.03
N ASN A 362 4.90 -16.39 -4.32
CA ASN A 362 5.96 -16.62 -5.28
C ASN A 362 5.95 -15.46 -6.28
N GLU A 363 6.98 -14.63 -6.22
CA GLU A 363 7.11 -13.44 -7.05
C GLU A 363 7.06 -13.77 -8.55
N GLY A 364 7.90 -14.70 -9.01
CA GLY A 364 7.91 -15.06 -10.43
C GLY A 364 6.58 -15.62 -10.94
N LEU A 365 5.89 -16.44 -10.15
CA LEU A 365 4.57 -16.95 -10.50
C LEU A 365 3.53 -15.83 -10.52
N SER A 366 3.64 -14.83 -9.64
CA SER A 366 2.73 -13.67 -9.64
C SER A 366 2.80 -12.89 -10.96
N HIS A 367 4.02 -12.61 -11.45
CA HIS A 367 4.25 -11.99 -12.77
C HIS A 367 3.69 -12.84 -13.91
N ARG A 368 3.90 -14.16 -13.86
CA ARG A 368 3.37 -15.08 -14.88
C ARG A 368 1.85 -15.17 -14.86
N ILE A 369 1.20 -15.08 -13.69
CA ILE A 369 -0.26 -15.00 -13.58
C ILE A 369 -0.79 -13.72 -14.22
N GLU A 370 -0.20 -12.55 -13.94
CA GLU A 370 -0.59 -11.29 -14.59
C GLU A 370 -0.43 -11.36 -16.13
N ALA A 371 0.68 -11.94 -16.59
CA ALA A 371 0.95 -12.08 -18.02
C ALA A 371 0.05 -13.10 -18.72
N GLY A 372 -0.17 -14.25 -18.10
CA GLY A 372 -0.88 -15.38 -18.69
C GLY A 372 -2.40 -15.28 -18.60
N SER A 373 -2.93 -14.54 -17.62
CA SER A 373 -4.38 -14.38 -17.45
C SER A 373 -4.99 -13.48 -18.51
N ASP A 374 -6.21 -13.81 -18.94
CA ASP A 374 -7.03 -12.95 -19.80
C ASP A 374 -7.81 -11.94 -18.97
N PHE A 375 -8.28 -12.36 -17.79
CA PHE A 375 -9.01 -11.56 -16.83
C PHE A 375 -8.43 -11.73 -15.43
N TYR A 376 -8.58 -10.71 -14.60
CA TYR A 376 -8.08 -10.73 -13.23
C TYR A 376 -9.20 -10.38 -12.24
N LEU A 377 -9.41 -11.19 -11.22
CA LEU A 377 -10.53 -11.02 -10.29
C LEU A 377 -10.09 -10.29 -9.01
N MET A 378 -10.75 -9.19 -8.66
CA MET A 378 -10.53 -8.43 -7.42
C MET A 378 -11.86 -8.03 -6.77
N PRO A 379 -12.54 -8.98 -6.11
CA PRO A 379 -13.87 -8.75 -5.53
C PRO A 379 -13.82 -8.13 -4.14
N SER A 380 -12.82 -7.30 -3.85
CA SER A 380 -12.52 -6.82 -2.50
C SER A 380 -13.68 -6.05 -1.87
N ARG A 381 -13.91 -6.31 -0.58
CA ARG A 381 -14.96 -5.66 0.22
C ARG A 381 -14.65 -4.18 0.43
N PHE A 382 -13.37 -3.87 0.62
CA PHE A 382 -12.83 -2.53 0.50
C PHE A 382 -11.37 -2.64 0.06
N GLU A 383 -10.88 -1.66 -0.71
CA GLU A 383 -9.52 -1.68 -1.22
C GLU A 383 -8.96 -0.26 -1.29
N PRO A 384 -8.10 0.17 -0.33
CA PRO A 384 -7.63 1.55 -0.26
C PRO A 384 -7.06 2.07 -1.58
N SER A 385 -6.18 1.28 -2.19
CA SER A 385 -5.67 1.51 -3.54
C SER A 385 -5.90 0.29 -4.41
N GLY A 386 -5.37 -0.88 -3.98
CA GLY A 386 -5.13 -2.00 -4.89
C GLY A 386 -4.03 -1.64 -5.88
N LEU A 387 -3.05 -2.52 -6.06
CA LEU A 387 -2.02 -2.36 -7.10
C LEU A 387 -2.24 -3.33 -8.26
N ASN A 388 -2.76 -4.53 -7.95
CA ASN A 388 -2.87 -5.61 -8.92
C ASN A 388 -3.76 -5.26 -10.10
N GLN A 389 -4.81 -4.45 -9.95
CA GLN A 389 -5.62 -4.02 -11.10
C GLN A 389 -4.78 -3.17 -12.08
N MET A 390 -3.87 -2.34 -11.58
CA MET A 390 -2.98 -1.55 -12.43
C MET A 390 -1.91 -2.44 -13.07
N TYR A 391 -1.44 -3.47 -12.37
CA TYR A 391 -0.54 -4.50 -12.93
C TYR A 391 -1.25 -5.30 -14.02
N SER A 392 -2.47 -5.76 -13.77
CA SER A 392 -3.30 -6.48 -14.74
C SER A 392 -3.54 -5.65 -16.00
N LEU A 393 -3.93 -4.37 -15.85
CA LEU A 393 -4.08 -3.43 -16.97
C LEU A 393 -2.76 -3.32 -17.76
N ARG A 394 -1.63 -3.15 -17.06
CA ARG A 394 -0.30 -3.05 -17.67
C ARG A 394 0.08 -4.31 -18.46
N TYR A 395 -0.35 -5.49 -18.00
CA TYR A 395 -0.10 -6.79 -18.63
C TYR A 395 -1.20 -7.22 -19.61
N GLY A 396 -2.25 -6.41 -19.80
CA GLY A 396 -3.38 -6.72 -20.66
C GLY A 396 -4.26 -7.86 -20.15
N ALA A 397 -4.22 -8.16 -18.84
CA ALA A 397 -5.26 -8.92 -18.16
C ALA A 397 -6.37 -7.93 -17.75
N ILE A 398 -7.60 -8.17 -18.19
CA ILE A 398 -8.70 -7.23 -17.99
C ILE A 398 -9.21 -7.39 -16.54
N PRO A 399 -9.10 -6.38 -15.67
CA PRO A 399 -9.51 -6.51 -14.29
C PRO A 399 -11.05 -6.52 -14.18
N ILE A 400 -11.55 -7.37 -13.28
CA ILE A 400 -12.94 -7.45 -12.85
C ILE A 400 -12.96 -7.10 -11.37
N VAL A 401 -13.47 -5.91 -11.07
CA VAL A 401 -13.32 -5.31 -9.75
C VAL A 401 -14.66 -4.96 -9.13
N ARG A 402 -14.72 -5.03 -7.80
CA ARG A 402 -15.77 -4.30 -7.10
C ARG A 402 -15.41 -2.81 -7.12
N ALA A 403 -16.38 -1.94 -7.39
CA ALA A 403 -16.22 -0.49 -7.39
C ALA A 403 -16.04 0.05 -5.96
N THR A 404 -14.82 -0.06 -5.43
CA THR A 404 -14.40 0.44 -4.11
C THR A 404 -12.98 0.98 -4.17
N GLY A 405 -12.71 2.04 -3.41
CA GLY A 405 -11.41 2.69 -3.30
C GLY A 405 -10.65 2.80 -4.61
N GLY A 406 -9.36 2.47 -4.62
CA GLY A 406 -8.54 2.66 -5.81
C GLY A 406 -8.87 1.74 -6.98
N LEU A 407 -9.66 0.66 -6.76
CA LEU A 407 -10.19 -0.15 -7.86
C LEU A 407 -11.18 0.66 -8.71
N ASP A 408 -12.02 1.46 -8.05
CA ASP A 408 -12.98 2.33 -8.74
C ASP A 408 -12.28 3.47 -9.49
N ASP A 409 -11.21 4.03 -8.93
CA ASP A 409 -10.49 5.15 -9.55
C ASP A 409 -9.59 4.72 -10.74
N SER A 410 -9.17 3.46 -10.80
CA SER A 410 -8.19 2.97 -11.80
C SER A 410 -8.81 2.16 -12.94
N VAL A 411 -9.93 1.49 -12.70
CA VAL A 411 -10.67 0.75 -13.72
C VAL A 411 -11.74 1.63 -14.32
N ILE A 412 -11.95 1.53 -15.64
CA ILE A 412 -12.98 2.24 -16.39
C ILE A 412 -13.90 1.18 -16.99
N ASP A 413 -15.15 1.14 -16.52
CA ASP A 413 -16.20 0.28 -17.07
C ASP A 413 -16.80 0.89 -18.35
N LEU A 414 -17.36 0.03 -19.20
CA LEU A 414 -18.06 0.44 -20.43
C LEU A 414 -19.15 1.48 -20.17
N THR A 415 -19.83 1.39 -19.02
CA THR A 415 -20.91 2.30 -18.65
C THR A 415 -20.43 3.69 -18.25
N GLU A 416 -19.16 3.83 -17.88
CA GLU A 416 -18.53 5.12 -17.53
C GLU A 416 -17.95 5.79 -18.77
N ASP A 417 -17.22 5.02 -19.59
CA ASP A 417 -16.65 5.52 -20.83
C ASP A 417 -16.40 4.36 -21.82
N ALA A 418 -17.28 4.25 -22.82
CA ALA A 418 -17.21 3.16 -23.78
C ALA A 418 -15.94 3.16 -24.65
N VAL A 419 -15.30 4.32 -24.83
CA VAL A 419 -14.09 4.48 -25.65
C VAL A 419 -12.86 4.07 -24.84
N ARG A 420 -12.79 4.49 -23.57
CA ARG A 420 -11.65 4.23 -22.67
C ARG A 420 -11.80 2.99 -21.80
N ALA A 421 -12.92 2.28 -21.88
CA ALA A 421 -13.19 1.06 -21.11
C ALA A 421 -11.99 0.10 -21.12
N ASN A 422 -11.54 -0.28 -19.93
CA ASN A 422 -10.34 -1.09 -19.73
C ASN A 422 -10.56 -2.25 -18.74
N GLY A 423 -11.72 -2.31 -18.06
CA GLY A 423 -12.09 -3.38 -17.15
C GLY A 423 -13.59 -3.47 -16.91
N ILE A 424 -13.99 -4.33 -15.99
CA ILE A 424 -15.40 -4.59 -15.66
C ILE A 424 -15.61 -4.25 -14.19
N LYS A 425 -16.61 -3.40 -13.92
CA LYS A 425 -17.01 -3.09 -12.55
C LYS A 425 -18.30 -3.81 -12.15
N PHE A 426 -18.38 -4.14 -10.87
CA PHE A 426 -19.61 -4.49 -10.17
C PHE A 426 -19.67 -3.78 -8.82
N HIS A 427 -20.87 -3.59 -8.25
CA HIS A 427 -21.04 -2.74 -7.06
C HIS A 427 -21.48 -3.54 -5.82
N GLU A 428 -22.49 -4.39 -6.00
CA GLU A 428 -23.02 -5.22 -4.91
C GLU A 428 -21.97 -6.25 -4.45
N TYR A 429 -21.72 -6.32 -3.15
CA TYR A 429 -20.83 -7.32 -2.56
C TYR A 429 -21.56 -8.67 -2.46
N SER A 430 -21.69 -9.36 -3.60
CA SER A 430 -22.33 -10.68 -3.66
C SER A 430 -21.72 -11.57 -4.73
N ASN A 431 -21.75 -12.89 -4.48
CA ASN A 431 -21.31 -13.89 -5.44
C ASN A 431 -22.06 -13.79 -6.78
N ARG A 432 -23.37 -13.48 -6.75
CA ARG A 432 -24.21 -13.30 -7.94
C ARG A 432 -23.76 -12.11 -8.79
N ALA A 433 -23.41 -10.99 -8.17
CA ALA A 433 -22.92 -9.81 -8.88
C ALA A 433 -21.55 -10.10 -9.54
N LEU A 434 -20.66 -10.78 -8.83
CA LEU A 434 -19.37 -11.22 -9.38
C LEU A 434 -19.54 -12.22 -10.53
N ALA A 435 -20.40 -13.24 -10.38
CA ALA A 435 -20.70 -14.20 -11.44
C ALA A 435 -21.26 -13.50 -12.70
N LYS A 436 -22.14 -12.51 -12.52
CA LYS A 436 -22.62 -11.67 -13.64
C LYS A 436 -21.48 -10.92 -14.33
N ALA A 437 -20.52 -10.39 -13.57
CA ALA A 437 -19.34 -9.72 -14.13
C ALA A 437 -18.42 -10.71 -14.89
N ILE A 438 -18.24 -11.93 -14.39
CA ILE A 438 -17.52 -13.00 -15.10
C ILE A 438 -18.25 -13.35 -16.41
N ARG A 439 -19.59 -13.46 -16.42
CA ARG A 439 -20.33 -13.68 -17.69
C ARG A 439 -20.14 -12.55 -18.70
N LYS A 440 -20.07 -11.28 -18.27
CA LYS A 440 -19.71 -10.16 -19.14
C LYS A 440 -18.31 -10.34 -19.73
N ALA A 441 -17.35 -10.80 -18.92
CA ALA A 441 -15.99 -11.09 -19.38
C ALA A 441 -15.97 -12.15 -20.49
N LEU A 442 -16.76 -13.21 -20.35
CA LEU A 442 -16.90 -14.24 -21.38
C LEU A 442 -17.47 -13.68 -22.68
N ALA A 443 -18.48 -12.80 -22.60
CA ALA A 443 -19.03 -12.13 -23.78
C ALA A 443 -17.99 -11.23 -24.48
N ILE A 444 -17.14 -10.52 -23.71
CA ILE A 444 -16.02 -9.74 -24.25
C ILE A 444 -14.99 -10.67 -24.91
N TYR A 445 -14.67 -11.80 -24.28
CA TYR A 445 -13.68 -12.75 -24.77
C TYR A 445 -14.07 -13.37 -26.13
N GLN A 446 -15.38 -13.56 -26.36
CA GLN A 446 -15.93 -14.03 -27.62
C GLN A 446 -15.90 -12.97 -28.76
N GLN A 447 -15.52 -11.72 -28.46
CA GLN A 447 -15.45 -10.63 -29.42
C GLN A 447 -13.99 -10.14 -29.56
N PRO A 448 -13.19 -10.66 -30.53
CA PRO A 448 -11.75 -10.39 -30.61
C PRO A 448 -11.38 -8.90 -30.71
N GLU A 449 -12.15 -8.13 -31.49
CA GLU A 449 -11.98 -6.67 -31.62
C GLU A 449 -12.20 -5.95 -30.28
N LEU A 450 -13.27 -6.30 -29.56
CA LEU A 450 -13.60 -5.71 -28.27
C LEU A 450 -12.56 -6.09 -27.21
N LEU A 451 -12.19 -7.37 -27.14
CA LEU A 451 -11.13 -7.87 -26.26
C LEU A 451 -9.80 -7.13 -26.50
N ARG A 452 -9.41 -6.96 -27.77
CA ARG A 452 -8.21 -6.21 -28.14
C ARG A 452 -8.28 -4.75 -27.68
N ARG A 453 -9.44 -4.10 -27.84
CA ARG A 453 -9.64 -2.71 -27.40
C ARG A 453 -9.45 -2.56 -25.89
N TYR A 454 -10.10 -3.40 -25.08
CA TYR A 454 -9.95 -3.37 -23.61
C TYR A 454 -8.49 -3.54 -23.19
N ARG A 455 -7.79 -4.53 -23.77
CA ARG A 455 -6.37 -4.77 -23.50
C ARG A 455 -5.51 -3.57 -23.87
N GLN A 456 -5.72 -2.98 -25.04
CA GLN A 456 -4.95 -1.83 -25.48
C GLN A 456 -5.22 -0.60 -24.61
N ASN A 457 -6.46 -0.36 -24.20
CA ASN A 457 -6.81 0.71 -23.28
C ASN A 457 -6.11 0.53 -21.93
N GLY A 458 -6.15 -0.67 -21.36
CA GLY A 458 -5.45 -0.97 -20.10
C GLY A 458 -3.94 -0.81 -20.21
N MET A 459 -3.32 -1.37 -21.26
CA MET A 459 -1.86 -1.32 -21.41
C MET A 459 -1.32 0.08 -21.76
N LYS A 460 -2.17 0.97 -22.30
CA LYS A 460 -1.85 2.39 -22.56
C LYS A 460 -2.14 3.30 -21.38
N ALA A 461 -2.93 2.86 -20.41
CA ALA A 461 -3.19 3.66 -19.21
C ALA A 461 -1.86 3.88 -18.47
N ASP A 462 -1.63 5.14 -18.08
CA ASP A 462 -0.41 5.53 -17.40
C ASP A 462 -0.68 5.69 -15.90
N PHE A 463 -0.17 4.72 -15.14
CA PHE A 463 -0.14 4.72 -13.68
C PHE A 463 1.29 4.81 -13.15
N SER A 464 2.22 5.38 -13.93
CA SER A 464 3.61 5.51 -13.51
C SER A 464 3.78 6.43 -12.30
N TRP A 465 4.82 6.17 -11.50
CA TRP A 465 5.17 7.04 -10.37
C TRP A 465 5.61 8.44 -10.81
N GLU A 466 6.17 8.57 -12.01
CA GLU A 466 6.51 9.85 -12.64
C GLU A 466 5.28 10.75 -12.77
N ARG A 467 4.12 10.18 -13.10
CA ARG A 467 2.85 10.91 -13.12
C ARG A 467 2.38 11.25 -11.71
N THR A 468 2.39 10.28 -10.79
CA THR A 468 1.86 10.43 -9.43
C THR A 468 2.67 11.40 -8.57
N VAL A 469 3.99 11.49 -8.77
CA VAL A 469 4.87 12.40 -8.01
C VAL A 469 4.40 13.84 -8.11
N GLY A 470 3.92 14.29 -9.27
CA GLY A 470 3.45 15.65 -9.47
C GLY A 470 2.33 16.05 -8.49
N ASP A 471 1.49 15.11 -8.06
CA ASP A 471 0.42 15.38 -7.10
C ASP A 471 0.93 15.45 -5.66
N TYR A 472 1.91 14.62 -5.28
CA TYR A 472 2.59 14.75 -3.98
C TYR A 472 3.34 16.08 -3.87
N LEU A 473 4.00 16.53 -4.94
CA LEU A 473 4.71 17.82 -4.93
C LEU A 473 3.77 19.01 -4.70
N LYS A 474 2.55 18.98 -5.27
CA LYS A 474 1.52 20.01 -5.00
C LYS A 474 1.12 20.01 -3.52
N VAL A 475 0.96 18.83 -2.91
CA VAL A 475 0.65 18.70 -1.49
C VAL A 475 1.78 19.29 -0.63
N TYR A 476 3.03 18.99 -0.97
CA TYR A 476 4.19 19.50 -0.24
C TYR A 476 4.29 21.03 -0.30
N GLU A 477 4.11 21.64 -1.48
CA GLU A 477 4.13 23.09 -1.60
C GLU A 477 2.95 23.77 -0.89
N ALA A 478 1.76 23.16 -0.94
CA ALA A 478 0.61 23.63 -0.16
C ALA A 478 0.88 23.56 1.35
N ALA A 479 1.51 22.48 1.83
CA ALA A 479 1.84 22.33 3.26
C ALA A 479 2.87 23.37 3.74
N LYS A 480 3.82 23.77 2.88
CA LYS A 480 4.82 24.81 3.18
C LYS A 480 4.25 26.22 3.25
N THR A 481 3.16 26.49 2.52
CA THR A 481 2.54 27.82 2.42
C THR A 481 1.32 28.00 3.33
N SER A 482 0.80 26.90 3.88
CA SER A 482 -0.34 26.92 4.79
C SER A 482 -0.02 27.60 6.12
N ALA A 483 -1.03 28.23 6.74
CA ALA A 483 -0.89 28.85 8.06
C ALA A 483 -0.32 27.85 9.09
N PRO A 484 0.55 28.32 10.02
CA PRO A 484 1.25 27.46 10.98
C PRO A 484 0.27 26.62 11.80
N ARG A 485 0.73 25.47 12.32
CA ARG A 485 -0.03 24.52 13.16
C ARG A 485 -0.81 25.22 14.28
N GLN A 486 -2.03 25.65 13.99
CA GLN A 486 -2.95 26.13 15.00
C GLN A 486 -3.46 24.90 15.74
N THR A 487 -3.50 25.00 17.07
CA THR A 487 -4.18 24.03 17.92
C THR A 487 -5.63 23.96 17.46
N PHE A 488 -6.00 22.82 16.87
CA PHE A 488 -7.39 22.45 16.66
C PHE A 488 -8.10 22.61 18.01
N THR A 489 -8.95 23.62 18.11
CA THR A 489 -9.88 23.76 19.21
C THR A 489 -11.21 23.33 18.59
N LEU A 490 -11.74 22.18 18.99
CA LEU A 490 -13.09 21.84 18.61
C LEU A 490 -13.99 22.83 19.34
N ASP A 491 -14.64 23.72 18.60
CA ASP A 491 -15.70 24.55 19.17
C ASP A 491 -16.67 23.63 19.90
N LYS A 492 -16.87 23.93 21.20
CA LYS A 492 -17.81 23.21 22.04
C LYS A 492 -19.20 23.34 21.41
N ILE A 493 -19.78 22.22 20.98
CA ILE A 493 -21.22 22.12 20.70
C ILE A 493 -21.95 22.03 22.04
#